data_AF-A0A5C7VES6-F1
#
_entry.id   AF-A0A5C7VES6-F1
#
_cell.length_a   1.000
_cell.length_b   1.000
_cell.length_c   1.000
_cell.angle_alpha   90.00
_cell.angle_beta   90.00
_cell.angle_gamma   90.00
#
_symmetry.space_group_name_H-M   'P 1'
#
loop_
_entity.id
_entity.type
_entity.pdbx_description
1 polymer ?
#
loop_
_entity_poly.entity_id
_entity_poly.type
_entity_poly.pdbx_seq_one_letter_code
_entity_poly.pdbx_strand_id
1 'polypeptide(L)'
;MIATFSASPHRASAERLVFLDWLRIYAFTSVLAGHKFHEPVARAAQAEIPWLRWAARLVWPFIEGGGVGVVVFFLISGYIITQVLQRESAPEFLLKRAFRIYPLYLVAVGIEFLILRSHGQGVGWQTLLQQMLLVGDFFGTPYALAGVEWTLRLEILFYLLMAGLRTLGLTRMDRAGPLAITYVLLIAALHFGGPLASHTAWTRGYLSLFMPFLLLGSMLWLYEKDAVNHAGLYPVDIGGLPCGPACLAAAVA
;
A
#
# COMPACT_ATOMS: atom_id res chain seq x y z
N MET A 1 23.45 -0.05 40.79
CA MET A 1 22.49 1.02 40.44
C MET A 1 22.41 1.05 38.92
N ILE A 2 21.55 0.22 38.32
CA ILE A 2 21.40 0.15 36.85
C ILE A 2 20.33 1.18 36.48
N ALA A 3 20.75 2.27 35.86
CA ALA A 3 19.84 3.28 35.35
C ALA A 3 19.05 2.67 34.17
N THR A 4 17.78 2.37 34.40
CA THR A 4 16.82 2.06 33.33
C THR A 4 16.59 3.34 32.54
N PHE A 5 17.17 3.41 31.35
CA PHE A 5 16.93 4.47 30.40
C PHE A 5 15.50 4.31 29.85
N SER A 6 14.53 4.97 30.49
CA SER A 6 13.17 5.08 29.97
C SER A 6 13.24 5.92 28.69
N ALA A 7 13.17 5.27 27.53
CA ALA A 7 13.04 5.97 26.26
C ALA A 7 11.75 6.80 26.29
N SER A 8 11.87 8.11 26.10
CA SER A 8 10.69 8.97 26.10
C SER A 8 9.79 8.62 24.90
N PRO A 9 8.45 8.61 25.07
CA PRO A 9 7.51 8.19 24.02
C PRO A 9 7.62 9.05 22.74
N HIS A 10 8.09 10.30 22.86
CA HIS A 10 8.37 11.16 21.71
C HIS A 10 9.52 10.65 20.83
N ARG A 11 10.62 10.12 21.40
CA ARG A 11 11.75 9.60 20.61
C ARG A 11 11.37 8.36 19.81
N ALA A 12 10.64 7.43 20.44
CA ALA A 12 10.16 6.23 19.76
C ALA A 12 9.22 6.56 18.59
N SER A 13 8.39 7.59 18.71
CA SER A 13 7.51 8.03 17.61
C SER A 13 8.29 8.63 16.43
N ALA A 14 9.35 9.39 16.69
CA ALA A 14 10.18 10.02 15.66
C ALA A 14 11.05 9.00 14.93
N GLU A 15 11.70 8.09 15.66
CA GLU A 15 12.50 7.00 15.09
C GLU A 15 11.65 6.09 14.19
N ARG A 16 10.40 5.83 14.58
CA ARG A 16 9.45 5.04 13.77
C ARG A 16 9.04 5.75 12.48
N LEU A 17 8.79 7.06 12.52
CA LEU A 17 8.51 7.83 11.30
C LEU A 17 9.72 7.80 10.36
N VAL A 18 10.92 7.98 10.91
CA VAL A 18 12.17 7.90 10.15
C VAL A 18 12.37 6.51 9.53
N PHE A 19 12.11 5.43 10.27
CA PHE A 19 12.18 4.06 9.74
C PHE A 19 11.22 3.83 8.58
N LEU A 20 9.96 4.28 8.71
CA LEU A 20 8.98 4.16 7.63
C LEU A 20 9.37 4.95 6.39
N ASP A 21 10.00 6.12 6.56
CA ASP A 21 10.50 6.92 5.45
C ASP A 21 11.72 6.25 4.77
N TRP A 22 12.62 5.64 5.54
CA TRP A 22 13.71 4.83 4.98
C TRP A 22 13.19 3.65 4.15
N LEU A 23 12.18 2.95 4.66
CA LEU A 23 11.57 1.85 3.91
C LEU A 23 10.90 2.33 2.61
N ARG A 24 10.30 3.53 2.60
CA ARG A 24 9.76 4.14 1.37
C ARG A 24 10.85 4.51 0.38
N ILE A 25 11.98 5.05 0.85
CA ILE A 25 13.13 5.34 -0.01
C ILE A 25 13.68 4.04 -0.60
N TYR A 26 13.80 2.99 0.21
CA TYR A 26 14.18 1.66 -0.26
C TYR A 26 13.19 1.12 -1.31
N ALA A 27 11.89 1.21 -1.06
CA ALA A 27 10.86 0.77 -1.99
C ALA A 27 10.96 1.53 -3.33
N PHE A 28 11.03 2.85 -3.29
CA PHE A 28 11.18 3.69 -4.49
C PHE A 28 12.46 3.36 -5.27
N THR A 29 13.61 3.25 -4.60
CA THR A 29 14.89 2.95 -5.26
C THR A 29 14.91 1.54 -5.84
N SER A 30 14.31 0.56 -5.16
CA SER A 30 14.13 -0.80 -5.68
C SER A 30 13.24 -0.81 -6.93
N VAL A 31 12.14 -0.06 -6.95
CA VAL A 31 11.25 0.06 -8.13
C VAL A 31 11.98 0.71 -9.31
N LEU A 32 12.75 1.77 -9.05
CA LEU A 32 13.54 2.46 -10.07
C LEU A 32 14.62 1.55 -10.66
N ALA A 33 15.32 0.80 -9.80
CA ALA A 33 16.28 -0.21 -10.23
C ALA A 33 15.59 -1.30 -11.06
N GLY A 34 14.42 -1.79 -10.62
CA GLY A 34 13.63 -2.77 -11.36
C GLY A 34 13.31 -2.29 -12.78
N HIS A 35 12.80 -1.07 -12.95
CA HIS A 35 12.51 -0.50 -14.27
C HIS A 35 13.75 -0.31 -15.14
N LYS A 36 14.86 0.16 -14.55
CA LYS A 36 16.12 0.42 -15.27
C LYS A 36 16.82 -0.87 -15.71
N PHE A 37 16.81 -1.89 -14.86
CA PHE A 37 17.59 -3.11 -15.06
C PHE A 37 16.76 -4.31 -15.56
N HIS A 38 15.44 -4.17 -15.72
CA HIS A 38 14.57 -5.23 -16.22
C HIS A 38 15.10 -5.79 -17.56
N GLU A 39 15.38 -4.93 -18.54
CA GLU A 39 15.72 -5.36 -19.90
C GLU A 39 17.13 -5.99 -19.98
N PRO A 40 18.19 -5.41 -19.36
CA PRO A 40 19.48 -6.06 -19.25
C PRO A 40 19.43 -7.43 -18.57
N VAL A 41 18.66 -7.56 -17.47
CA VAL A 41 18.56 -8.82 -16.73
C VAL A 41 17.72 -9.85 -17.50
N ALA A 42 16.70 -9.42 -18.26
CA ALA A 42 15.94 -10.28 -19.16
C ALA A 42 16.87 -10.92 -20.20
N ARG A 43 17.71 -10.09 -20.84
CA ARG A 43 18.70 -10.54 -21.81
C ARG A 43 19.72 -11.49 -21.18
N ALA A 44 20.20 -11.17 -19.98
CA ALA A 44 21.13 -12.04 -19.24
C ALA A 44 20.51 -13.38 -18.85
N ALA A 45 19.21 -13.44 -18.51
CA ALA A 45 18.48 -14.67 -18.17
C ALA A 45 18.31 -15.64 -19.36
N GLN A 46 18.55 -15.14 -20.57
CA GLN A 46 18.54 -15.91 -21.82
C GLN A 46 19.96 -16.12 -22.39
N ALA A 47 21.01 -15.68 -21.68
CA ALA A 47 22.38 -15.78 -22.16
C ALA A 47 22.85 -17.24 -22.28
N GLU A 48 23.69 -17.51 -23.28
CA GLU A 48 24.31 -18.82 -23.47
C GLU A 48 25.22 -19.18 -22.29
N ILE A 49 25.94 -18.18 -21.76
CA ILE A 49 26.84 -18.28 -20.61
C ILE A 49 26.09 -18.79 -19.37
N PRO A 50 26.38 -20.02 -18.87
CA PRO A 50 25.55 -20.65 -17.84
C PRO A 50 25.49 -19.88 -16.52
N TRP A 51 26.62 -19.43 -15.99
CA TRP A 51 26.65 -18.74 -14.69
C TRP A 51 25.89 -17.41 -14.72
N LEU A 52 25.97 -16.67 -15.82
CA LEU A 52 25.29 -15.39 -16.01
C LEU A 52 23.77 -15.60 -16.10
N ARG A 53 23.34 -16.62 -16.85
CA ARG A 53 21.93 -17.01 -16.96
C ARG A 53 21.35 -17.45 -15.64
N TRP A 54 22.06 -18.28 -14.87
CA TRP A 54 21.61 -18.69 -13.54
C TRP A 54 21.48 -17.52 -12.58
N ALA A 55 22.50 -16.64 -12.53
CA ALA A 55 22.46 -15.44 -11.68
C ALA A 55 21.29 -14.51 -12.07
N ALA A 56 21.10 -14.26 -13.37
CA ALA A 56 20.02 -13.41 -13.86
C ALA A 56 18.63 -14.00 -13.56
N ARG A 57 18.45 -15.32 -13.73
CA ARG A 57 17.18 -16.01 -13.39
C ARG A 57 16.88 -15.99 -11.90
N LEU A 58 17.90 -16.00 -11.05
CA LEU A 58 17.72 -15.88 -9.60
C LEU A 58 17.26 -14.47 -9.22
N VAL A 59 17.79 -13.43 -9.88
CA VAL A 59 17.45 -12.03 -9.60
C VAL A 59 16.13 -11.62 -10.24
N TRP A 60 15.75 -12.23 -11.37
CA TRP A 60 14.58 -11.89 -12.19
C TRP A 60 13.28 -11.67 -11.39
N PRO A 61 12.85 -12.58 -10.48
CA PRO A 61 11.60 -12.41 -9.74
C PRO A 61 11.60 -11.20 -8.79
N PHE A 62 12.79 -10.71 -8.39
CA PHE A 62 12.92 -9.60 -7.46
C PHE A 62 12.89 -8.23 -8.14
N ILE A 63 12.96 -8.17 -9.47
CA ILE A 63 13.00 -6.94 -10.27
C ILE A 63 11.82 -6.82 -11.26
N GLU A 64 11.20 -7.95 -11.62
CA GLU A 64 10.07 -7.99 -12.55
C GLU A 64 8.85 -7.23 -11.99
N GLY A 65 8.20 -6.42 -12.83
CA GLY A 65 6.98 -5.69 -12.45
C GLY A 65 7.15 -4.66 -11.31
N GLY A 66 8.37 -4.23 -11.02
CA GLY A 66 8.68 -3.36 -9.87
C GLY A 66 9.10 -4.13 -8.60
N GLY A 67 9.13 -5.47 -8.67
CA GLY A 67 9.88 -6.31 -7.74
C GLY A 67 9.45 -6.21 -6.27
N VAL A 68 10.41 -6.47 -5.38
CA VAL A 68 10.23 -6.37 -3.92
C VAL A 68 9.80 -4.97 -3.50
N GLY A 69 10.27 -3.94 -4.21
CA GLY A 69 9.96 -2.55 -3.92
C GLY A 69 8.46 -2.26 -3.92
N VAL A 70 7.72 -2.76 -4.92
CA VAL A 70 6.26 -2.56 -4.98
C VAL A 70 5.54 -3.26 -3.82
N VAL A 71 5.95 -4.48 -3.49
CA VAL A 71 5.36 -5.24 -2.37
C VAL A 71 5.58 -4.50 -1.05
N VAL A 72 6.81 -4.03 -0.81
CA VAL A 72 7.17 -3.26 0.38
C VAL A 72 6.41 -1.93 0.42
N PHE A 73 6.30 -1.22 -0.71
CA PHE A 73 5.52 0.01 -0.81
C PHE A 73 4.06 -0.22 -0.38
N PHE A 74 3.40 -1.25 -0.92
CA PHE A 74 2.02 -1.55 -0.59
C PHE A 74 1.82 -2.00 0.85
N LEU A 75 2.74 -2.79 1.41
CA LEU A 75 2.70 -3.18 2.81
C LEU A 75 2.79 -1.95 3.74
N ILE A 76 3.71 -1.03 3.46
CA ILE A 76 3.87 0.21 4.24
C ILE A 76 2.67 1.13 4.07
N SER A 77 2.14 1.24 2.84
CA SER A 77 0.95 2.03 2.56
C SER A 77 -0.23 1.52 3.38
N GLY A 78 -0.48 0.20 3.38
CA GLY A 78 -1.51 -0.43 4.20
C GLY A 78 -1.39 -0.07 5.68
N TYR A 79 -0.19 -0.21 6.24
CA TYR A 79 0.12 0.13 7.62
C TYR A 79 -0.18 1.61 7.95
N ILE A 80 0.33 2.53 7.14
CA ILE A 80 0.22 3.97 7.39
C ILE A 80 -1.21 4.46 7.19
N ILE A 81 -1.92 3.93 6.19
CA ILE A 81 -3.31 4.27 5.92
C ILE A 81 -4.18 3.91 7.13
N THR A 82 -4.03 2.71 7.67
CA THR A 82 -4.80 2.28 8.84
C THR A 82 -4.50 3.14 10.05
N GLN A 83 -3.24 3.52 10.27
CA GLN A 83 -2.87 4.47 11.32
C GLN A 83 -3.55 5.85 11.15
N VAL A 84 -3.49 6.41 9.94
CA VAL A 84 -4.06 7.74 9.66
C VAL A 84 -5.57 7.73 9.87
N LEU A 85 -6.24 6.65 9.46
CA LEU A 85 -7.70 6.51 9.54
C LEU A 85 -8.24 6.42 10.98
N GLN A 86 -7.38 6.21 11.98
CA GLN A 86 -7.76 6.33 13.39
C GLN A 86 -7.98 7.78 13.82
N ARG A 87 -7.31 8.72 13.15
CA ARG A 87 -7.31 10.14 13.50
C ARG A 87 -8.20 10.97 12.60
N GLU A 88 -8.53 10.47 11.42
CA GLU A 88 -9.29 11.17 10.40
C GLU A 88 -10.69 10.57 10.21
N SER A 89 -11.65 11.41 9.82
CA SER A 89 -12.93 10.94 9.30
C SER A 89 -12.77 10.44 7.86
N ALA A 90 -13.68 9.58 7.38
CA ALA A 90 -13.65 9.08 6.00
C ALA A 90 -13.60 10.19 4.91
N PRO A 91 -14.45 11.25 4.95
CA PRO A 91 -14.39 12.30 3.94
C PRO A 91 -13.10 13.12 4.04
N GLU A 92 -12.63 13.42 5.26
CA GLU A 92 -11.38 14.14 5.48
C GLU A 92 -10.18 13.37 4.91
N PHE A 93 -10.12 12.06 5.18
CA PHE A 93 -9.10 11.16 4.66
C PHE A 93 -9.05 11.14 3.13
N LEU A 94 -10.21 11.02 2.47
CA LEU A 94 -10.29 10.99 1.01
C LEU A 94 -9.90 12.33 0.40
N LEU A 95 -10.40 13.45 0.94
CA LEU A 95 -10.10 14.79 0.44
C LEU A 95 -8.60 15.10 0.53
N LYS A 96 -7.97 14.87 1.70
CA LYS A 96 -6.53 15.09 1.89
C LYS A 96 -5.69 14.31 0.88
N ARG A 97 -6.09 13.08 0.56
CA ARG A 97 -5.38 12.21 -0.39
C ARG A 97 -5.63 12.60 -1.84
N ALA A 98 -6.85 12.98 -2.18
CA ALA A 98 -7.19 13.48 -3.51
C ALA A 98 -6.37 14.73 -3.84
N PHE A 99 -6.32 15.72 -2.95
CA PHE A 99 -5.52 16.94 -3.16
C PHE A 99 -4.01 16.69 -3.16
N ARG A 100 -3.54 15.62 -2.51
CA ARG A 100 -2.12 15.25 -2.54
C ARG A 100 -1.70 14.63 -3.87
N ILE A 101 -2.55 13.77 -4.44
CA ILE A 101 -2.17 12.88 -5.56
C ILE A 101 -2.67 13.41 -6.90
N TYR A 102 -3.94 13.80 -6.96
CA TYR A 102 -4.63 14.07 -8.22
C TYR A 102 -4.05 15.27 -8.98
N PRO A 103 -3.66 16.40 -8.34
CA PRO A 103 -3.09 17.53 -9.07
C PRO A 103 -1.81 17.14 -9.83
N LEU A 104 -0.91 16.41 -9.17
CA LEU A 104 0.34 15.99 -9.80
C LEU A 104 0.10 14.94 -10.89
N TYR A 105 -0.84 14.00 -10.65
CA TYR A 105 -1.20 12.99 -11.63
C TYR A 105 -1.78 13.59 -12.92
N LEU A 106 -2.73 14.54 -12.80
CA LEU A 106 -3.32 15.21 -13.96
C LEU A 106 -2.27 15.97 -14.78
N VAL A 107 -1.32 16.64 -14.12
CA VAL A 107 -0.22 17.33 -14.79
C VAL A 107 0.68 16.33 -15.51
N ALA A 108 1.06 15.23 -14.86
CA ALA A 108 1.94 14.21 -15.44
C ALA A 108 1.32 13.57 -16.69
N VAL A 109 0.05 13.15 -16.60
CA VAL A 109 -0.69 12.57 -17.74
C VAL A 109 -0.90 13.60 -18.85
N GLY A 110 -1.21 14.85 -18.50
CA GLY A 110 -1.33 15.93 -19.47
C GLY A 110 -0.03 16.18 -20.24
N ILE A 111 1.11 16.19 -19.55
CA ILE A 111 2.43 16.34 -20.18
C ILE A 111 2.73 15.16 -21.10
N GLU A 112 2.52 13.92 -20.65
CA GLU A 112 2.70 12.73 -21.49
C GLU A 112 1.84 12.83 -22.75
N PHE A 113 0.55 13.17 -22.61
CA PHE A 113 -0.35 13.32 -23.74
C PHE A 113 0.16 14.34 -24.76
N LEU A 114 0.65 15.50 -24.32
CA LEU A 114 1.21 16.53 -25.19
C LEU A 114 2.48 16.04 -25.90
N ILE A 115 3.36 15.32 -25.20
CA ILE A 115 4.56 14.71 -25.78
C ILE A 115 4.18 13.71 -26.87
N LEU A 116 3.29 12.75 -26.58
CA LEU A 116 2.88 11.73 -27.54
C LEU A 116 2.24 12.37 -28.79
N ARG A 117 1.40 13.40 -28.62
CA ARG A 117 0.83 14.18 -29.72
C ARG A 117 1.89 14.90 -30.55
N SER A 118 2.90 15.49 -29.91
CA SER A 118 4.00 16.19 -30.60
C SER A 118 4.86 15.26 -31.45
N HIS A 119 4.95 13.98 -31.07
CA HIS A 119 5.61 12.92 -31.84
C HIS A 119 4.69 12.26 -32.88
N GLY A 120 3.53 12.87 -33.18
CA GLY A 120 2.61 12.38 -34.20
C GLY A 120 1.76 11.18 -33.79
N GLN A 121 1.74 10.79 -32.51
CA GLN A 121 0.89 9.71 -32.05
C GLN A 121 -0.58 10.15 -31.97
N GLY A 122 -1.47 9.33 -32.51
CA GLY A 122 -2.92 9.59 -32.60
C GLY A 122 -3.69 9.35 -31.30
N VAL A 123 -3.18 9.78 -30.14
CA VAL A 123 -3.86 9.57 -28.84
C VAL A 123 -5.13 10.42 -28.77
N GLY A 124 -6.29 9.77 -28.69
CA GLY A 124 -7.60 10.43 -28.67
C GLY A 124 -7.88 11.17 -27.36
N TRP A 125 -8.76 12.19 -27.40
CA TRP A 125 -9.21 12.88 -26.18
C TRP A 125 -9.98 11.97 -25.22
N GLN A 126 -10.67 10.96 -25.76
CA GLN A 126 -11.34 9.93 -24.95
C GLN A 126 -10.33 9.13 -24.12
N THR A 127 -9.20 8.74 -24.71
CA THR A 127 -8.10 8.06 -24.02
C THR A 127 -7.55 8.92 -22.90
N LEU A 128 -7.32 10.21 -23.14
CA LEU A 128 -6.85 11.15 -22.12
C LEU A 128 -7.83 11.23 -20.94
N LEU A 129 -9.13 11.39 -21.21
CA LEU A 129 -10.15 11.48 -20.16
C LEU A 129 -10.22 10.19 -19.34
N GLN A 130 -10.17 9.03 -19.99
CA GLN A 130 -10.17 7.73 -19.32
C GLN A 130 -8.94 7.51 -18.44
N GLN A 131 -7.76 7.96 -18.91
CA GLN A 131 -6.52 7.96 -18.13
C GLN A 131 -6.64 8.91 -16.94
N MET A 132 -6.98 10.17 -17.16
CA MET A 132 -7.13 11.18 -16.10
C MET A 132 -8.12 10.76 -15.00
N LEU A 133 -9.19 10.05 -15.35
CA LEU A 133 -10.19 9.54 -14.41
C LEU A 133 -9.81 8.21 -13.75
N LEU A 134 -8.70 7.60 -14.14
CA LEU A 134 -8.24 6.29 -13.66
C LEU A 134 -9.27 5.16 -13.90
N VAL A 135 -10.09 5.31 -14.94
CA VAL A 135 -11.16 4.35 -15.31
C VAL A 135 -10.79 3.49 -16.52
N GLY A 136 -9.54 3.55 -16.98
CA GLY A 136 -9.12 2.88 -18.22
C GLY A 136 -9.33 1.37 -18.24
N ASP A 137 -9.38 0.72 -17.08
CA ASP A 137 -9.69 -0.71 -16.97
C ASP A 137 -11.10 -1.04 -17.52
N PHE A 138 -12.09 -0.18 -17.30
CA PHE A 138 -13.45 -0.43 -17.80
C PHE A 138 -13.57 -0.29 -19.32
N PHE A 139 -12.64 0.41 -19.97
CA PHE A 139 -12.70 0.77 -21.37
C PHE A 139 -11.59 0.14 -22.22
N GLY A 140 -10.71 -0.68 -21.62
CA GLY A 140 -9.54 -1.24 -22.31
C GLY A 140 -8.54 -0.17 -22.76
N THR A 141 -8.51 0.97 -22.07
CA THR A 141 -7.63 2.09 -22.39
C THR A 141 -6.18 1.73 -22.09
N PRO A 142 -5.21 2.04 -22.98
CA PRO A 142 -3.80 1.88 -22.67
C PRO A 142 -3.40 2.66 -21.42
N TYR A 143 -2.51 2.08 -20.62
CA TYR A 143 -2.02 2.75 -19.43
C TYR A 143 -1.24 4.02 -19.78
N ALA A 144 -1.44 5.07 -18.99
CA ALA A 144 -0.58 6.24 -18.98
C ALA A 144 0.74 5.98 -18.23
N LEU A 145 1.67 6.93 -18.33
CA LEU A 145 2.94 7.03 -17.64
C LEU A 145 3.80 5.78 -17.82
N ALA A 146 3.92 5.31 -19.07
CA ALA A 146 4.64 4.08 -19.41
C ALA A 146 4.17 2.85 -18.61
N GLY A 147 2.91 2.82 -18.19
CA GLY A 147 2.34 1.69 -17.47
C GLY A 147 2.59 1.68 -15.97
N VAL A 148 3.10 2.74 -15.34
CA VAL A 148 3.27 2.74 -13.86
C VAL A 148 1.97 3.04 -13.10
N GLU A 149 0.96 3.58 -13.79
CA GLU A 149 -0.27 4.07 -13.16
C GLU A 149 -1.15 2.99 -12.51
N TRP A 150 -0.96 1.70 -12.82
CA TRP A 150 -1.72 0.61 -12.17
C TRP A 150 -1.51 0.59 -10.65
N THR A 151 -0.32 1.00 -10.18
CA THR A 151 -0.02 1.10 -8.75
C THR A 151 -0.88 2.16 -8.07
N LEU A 152 -1.13 3.26 -8.77
CA LEU A 152 -1.97 4.35 -8.29
C LEU A 152 -3.45 3.94 -8.28
N ARG A 153 -3.92 3.21 -9.30
CA ARG A 153 -5.29 2.66 -9.35
C ARG A 153 -5.56 1.76 -8.13
N LEU A 154 -4.63 0.87 -7.82
CA LEU A 154 -4.68 0.04 -6.62
C LEU A 154 -4.79 0.85 -5.34
N GLU A 155 -3.92 1.87 -5.21
CA GLU A 155 -3.87 2.69 -4.00
C GLU A 155 -5.20 3.45 -3.78
N ILE A 156 -5.80 3.99 -4.84
CA ILE A 156 -7.12 4.65 -4.77
C ILE A 156 -8.22 3.65 -4.40
N LEU A 157 -8.23 2.46 -5.01
CA LEU A 157 -9.20 1.42 -4.64
C LEU A 157 -9.10 1.06 -3.16
N PHE A 158 -7.88 0.95 -2.63
CA PHE A 158 -7.67 0.71 -1.22
C PHE A 158 -8.10 1.89 -0.33
N TYR A 159 -7.90 3.13 -0.78
CA TYR A 159 -8.43 4.30 -0.07
C TYR A 159 -9.95 4.28 0.01
N LEU A 160 -10.63 3.95 -1.09
CA LEU A 160 -12.09 3.84 -1.14
C LEU A 160 -12.58 2.70 -0.24
N LEU A 161 -11.93 1.54 -0.28
CA LEU A 161 -12.22 0.42 0.63
C LEU A 161 -12.10 0.86 2.09
N MET A 162 -10.96 1.42 2.47
CA MET A 162 -10.69 1.83 3.85
C MET A 162 -11.64 2.93 4.31
N ALA A 163 -11.95 3.91 3.45
CA ALA A 163 -12.95 4.93 3.75
C ALA A 163 -14.35 4.32 3.94
N GLY A 164 -14.76 3.36 3.12
CA GLY A 164 -16.01 2.62 3.27
C GLY A 164 -16.06 1.81 4.58
N LEU A 165 -14.97 1.12 4.92
CA LEU A 165 -14.87 0.42 6.21
C LEU A 165 -14.94 1.41 7.39
N ARG A 166 -14.38 2.61 7.24
CA ARG A 166 -14.44 3.68 8.25
C ARG A 166 -15.85 4.22 8.43
N THR A 167 -16.61 4.45 7.36
CA THR A 167 -18.01 4.92 7.46
C THR A 167 -18.91 3.88 8.10
N LEU A 168 -18.66 2.59 7.87
CA LEU A 168 -19.32 1.48 8.56
C LEU A 168 -18.84 1.30 10.02
N GLY A 169 -17.83 2.06 10.45
CA GLY A 169 -17.26 1.98 11.79
C GLY A 169 -16.50 0.68 12.07
N LEU A 170 -16.11 -0.07 11.03
CA LEU A 170 -15.38 -1.34 11.16
C LEU A 170 -13.88 -1.13 11.46
N THR A 171 -13.35 0.06 11.16
CA THR A 171 -11.93 0.39 11.38
C THR A 171 -11.62 0.83 12.80
N ARG A 172 -12.60 0.78 13.71
CA ARG A 172 -12.40 1.11 15.13
C ARG A 172 -11.65 -0.01 15.85
N MET A 173 -10.89 0.36 16.87
CA MET A 173 -10.00 -0.58 17.56
C MET A 173 -10.74 -1.72 18.28
N ASP A 174 -11.93 -1.44 18.81
CA ASP A 174 -12.83 -2.44 19.41
C ASP A 174 -13.33 -3.48 18.41
N ARG A 175 -13.20 -3.22 17.10
CA ARG A 175 -13.61 -4.12 16.01
C ARG A 175 -12.44 -4.69 15.21
N ALA A 176 -11.22 -4.65 15.77
CA ALA A 176 -10.03 -5.15 15.10
C ALA A 176 -10.13 -6.65 14.73
N GLY A 177 -10.76 -7.48 15.57
CA GLY A 177 -10.99 -8.90 15.26
C GLY A 177 -11.85 -9.11 14.01
N PRO A 178 -13.11 -8.60 13.98
CA PRO A 178 -13.96 -8.64 12.79
C PRO A 178 -13.33 -8.02 11.54
N LEU A 179 -12.56 -6.94 11.69
CA LEU A 179 -11.84 -6.31 10.60
C LEU A 179 -10.75 -7.24 10.02
N ALA A 180 -9.96 -7.89 10.87
CA ALA A 180 -8.96 -8.86 10.45
C ALA A 180 -9.60 -10.06 9.73
N ILE A 181 -10.73 -10.56 10.22
CA ILE A 181 -11.51 -11.61 9.55
C ILE A 181 -11.97 -11.13 8.17
N THR A 182 -12.48 -9.91 8.07
CA THR A 182 -12.92 -9.30 6.80
C THR A 182 -11.76 -9.24 5.80
N TYR A 183 -10.55 -8.88 6.24
CA TYR A 183 -9.36 -8.89 5.40
C TYR A 183 -8.97 -10.28 4.94
N VAL A 184 -8.99 -11.28 5.82
CA VAL A 184 -8.70 -12.68 5.45
C VAL A 184 -9.71 -13.19 4.42
N LEU A 185 -11.00 -12.91 4.61
CA LEU A 185 -12.05 -13.27 3.65
C LEU A 185 -11.86 -12.58 2.31
N LEU A 186 -11.48 -11.29 2.30
CA LEU A 186 -11.20 -10.56 1.07
C LEU A 186 -9.98 -11.11 0.34
N ILE A 187 -8.90 -11.44 1.06
CA ILE A 187 -7.71 -12.09 0.49
C ILE A 187 -8.08 -13.44 -0.14
N ALA A 188 -8.85 -14.27 0.58
CA ALA A 188 -9.33 -15.55 0.05
C ALA A 188 -10.20 -15.35 -1.20
N ALA A 189 -11.16 -14.42 -1.16
CA ALA A 189 -12.02 -14.11 -2.29
C ALA A 189 -11.23 -13.64 -3.53
N LEU A 190 -10.22 -12.80 -3.34
CA LEU A 190 -9.33 -12.35 -4.42
C LEU A 190 -8.47 -13.49 -4.97
N HIS A 191 -8.01 -14.41 -4.13
CA HIS A 191 -7.23 -15.56 -4.55
C HIS A 191 -8.07 -16.54 -5.38
N PHE A 192 -9.28 -16.88 -4.92
CA PHE A 192 -10.15 -17.84 -5.60
C PHE A 192 -10.98 -17.23 -6.74
N GLY A 193 -11.18 -15.90 -6.74
CA GLY A 193 -11.94 -15.18 -7.78
C GLY A 193 -11.19 -14.99 -9.10
N GLY A 194 -9.92 -15.37 -9.17
CA GLY A 194 -9.09 -15.23 -10.37
C GLY A 194 -8.57 -13.81 -10.61
N PRO A 195 -7.91 -13.56 -11.76
CA PRO A 195 -7.19 -12.32 -12.01
C PRO A 195 -8.13 -11.16 -12.39
N LEU A 196 -8.37 -10.27 -11.43
CA LEU A 196 -9.15 -9.04 -11.63
C LEU A 196 -8.29 -7.89 -12.20
N ALA A 197 -8.89 -7.03 -13.02
CA ALA A 197 -8.23 -5.92 -13.74
C ALA A 197 -7.12 -6.40 -14.71
N SER A 198 -7.50 -7.30 -15.60
CA SER A 198 -6.60 -7.99 -16.54
C SER A 198 -6.53 -7.30 -17.91
N HIS A 199 -5.94 -6.11 -17.98
CA HIS A 199 -5.90 -5.31 -19.23
C HIS A 199 -4.63 -5.48 -20.05
N THR A 200 -3.50 -5.80 -19.41
CA THR A 200 -2.24 -6.12 -20.10
C THR A 200 -1.61 -7.39 -19.54
N ALA A 201 -0.69 -8.00 -20.29
CA ALA A 201 -0.02 -9.23 -19.87
C ALA A 201 0.77 -9.06 -18.56
N TRP A 202 1.40 -7.89 -18.37
CA TRP A 202 2.26 -7.59 -17.23
C TRP A 202 1.51 -7.12 -15.98
N THR A 203 0.30 -6.57 -16.13
CA THR A 203 -0.55 -6.17 -14.99
C THR A 203 -1.70 -7.15 -14.75
N ARG A 204 -1.64 -8.35 -15.34
CA ARG A 204 -2.75 -9.29 -15.26
C ARG A 204 -3.05 -9.66 -13.81
N GLY A 205 -4.28 -9.42 -13.36
CA GLY A 205 -4.65 -9.74 -12.00
C GLY A 205 -3.98 -8.85 -10.94
N TYR A 206 -3.51 -7.65 -11.30
CA TYR A 206 -2.77 -6.80 -10.35
C TYR A 206 -3.56 -6.54 -9.06
N LEU A 207 -4.89 -6.46 -9.15
CA LEU A 207 -5.76 -6.33 -7.99
C LEU A 207 -5.66 -7.56 -7.08
N SER A 208 -5.88 -8.74 -7.65
CA SER A 208 -5.83 -10.01 -6.91
C SER A 208 -4.43 -10.31 -6.35
N LEU A 209 -3.38 -9.88 -7.05
CA LEU A 209 -2.00 -10.13 -6.69
C LEU A 209 -1.48 -9.17 -5.61
N PHE A 210 -1.77 -7.87 -5.71
CA PHE A 210 -1.13 -6.85 -4.87
C PHE A 210 -2.01 -6.29 -3.76
N MET A 211 -3.35 -6.32 -3.90
CA MET A 211 -4.27 -5.90 -2.83
C MET A 211 -4.05 -6.65 -1.51
N PRO A 212 -3.73 -7.96 -1.49
CA PRO A 212 -3.39 -8.66 -0.25
C PRO A 212 -2.25 -8.00 0.55
N PHE A 213 -1.24 -7.41 -0.11
CA PHE A 213 -0.15 -6.75 0.62
C PHE A 213 -0.59 -5.47 1.33
N LEU A 214 -1.53 -4.70 0.76
CA LEU A 214 -2.14 -3.56 1.43
C LEU A 214 -2.94 -4.00 2.67
N LEU A 215 -3.70 -5.09 2.53
CA LEU A 215 -4.48 -5.67 3.62
C LEU A 215 -3.57 -6.23 4.74
N LEU A 216 -2.51 -6.95 4.37
CA LEU A 216 -1.50 -7.43 5.31
C LEU A 216 -0.80 -6.27 6.04
N GLY A 217 -0.51 -5.17 5.35
CA GLY A 217 0.03 -3.96 5.96
C GLY A 217 -0.89 -3.40 7.04
N SER A 218 -2.20 -3.35 6.75
CA SER A 218 -3.22 -2.97 7.73
C SER A 218 -3.27 -3.93 8.92
N MET A 219 -3.18 -5.24 8.68
CA MET A 219 -3.15 -6.27 9.73
C MET A 219 -1.92 -6.16 10.61
N LEU A 220 -0.74 -5.88 10.04
CA LEU A 220 0.49 -5.65 10.81
C LEU A 220 0.34 -4.46 11.77
N TRP A 221 -0.32 -3.38 11.35
CA TRP A 221 -0.61 -2.25 12.22
C TRP A 221 -1.54 -2.64 13.38
N LEU A 222 -2.59 -3.42 13.10
CA LEU A 222 -3.52 -3.90 14.13
C LEU A 222 -2.84 -4.84 15.13
N TYR A 223 -1.96 -5.72 14.64
CA TYR A 223 -1.17 -6.62 15.46
C TYR A 223 -0.19 -5.86 16.36
N GLU A 224 0.54 -4.88 15.82
CA GLU A 224 1.50 -4.07 16.59
C GLU A 224 0.81 -3.27 17.72
N LYS A 225 -0.46 -2.89 17.54
CA LYS A 225 -1.23 -2.17 18.56
C LYS A 225 -2.01 -3.09 19.49
N ASP A 226 -1.70 -4.39 19.48
CA ASP A 226 -2.36 -5.45 20.27
C ASP A 226 -3.90 -5.44 20.15
N ALA A 227 -4.42 -4.82 19.09
CA ALA A 227 -5.85 -4.65 18.87
C ALA A 227 -6.56 -5.98 18.66
N VAL A 228 -5.85 -6.95 18.10
CA VAL A 228 -6.34 -8.30 17.81
C VAL A 228 -6.29 -9.20 19.05
N ASN A 229 -5.32 -8.99 19.96
CA ASN A 229 -5.13 -9.79 21.17
C ASN A 229 -6.12 -9.37 22.29
N HIS A 230 -6.55 -8.12 22.30
CA HIS A 230 -7.49 -7.59 23.31
C HIS A 230 -8.97 -7.67 22.90
N ALA A 231 -9.29 -8.22 21.72
CA ALA A 231 -10.67 -8.38 21.23
C ALA A 231 -11.56 -9.32 22.08
N GLY A 232 -11.08 -9.76 23.26
CA GLY A 232 -11.83 -10.59 24.19
C GLY A 232 -11.70 -10.26 25.68
N LEU A 233 -10.96 -9.25 26.16
CA LEU A 233 -10.86 -9.08 27.64
C LEU A 233 -10.79 -7.70 28.28
N TYR A 234 -10.40 -6.59 27.66
CA TYR A 234 -10.52 -5.27 28.33
C TYR A 234 -10.68 -4.12 27.32
N PRO A 235 -11.51 -3.10 27.62
CA PRO A 235 -11.57 -1.89 26.80
C PRO A 235 -10.20 -1.22 26.80
N VAL A 236 -9.65 -1.00 25.60
CA VAL A 236 -8.37 -0.31 25.41
C VAL A 236 -8.56 1.16 25.78
N ASP A 237 -7.97 1.56 26.89
CA ASP A 237 -8.00 2.93 27.41
C ASP A 237 -7.01 3.80 26.62
N ILE A 238 -7.54 4.62 25.70
CA ILE A 238 -6.75 5.58 24.92
C ILE A 238 -6.91 6.94 25.58
N GLY A 239 -6.14 7.22 26.64
CA GLY A 239 -6.13 8.56 27.21
C GLY A 239 -5.71 8.70 28.68
N GLY A 240 -4.51 8.24 29.02
CA GLY A 240 -3.70 8.84 30.08
C GLY A 240 -4.25 8.90 31.50
N LEU A 241 -4.20 7.79 32.24
CA LEU A 241 -3.92 7.75 33.69
C LEU A 241 -3.24 6.39 34.01
N PRO A 242 -2.20 6.34 34.87
CA PRO A 242 -1.53 5.11 35.21
C PRO A 242 -2.20 4.48 36.44
N CYS A 243 -3.09 3.52 36.23
CA CYS A 243 -3.57 2.70 37.33
C CYS A 243 -3.41 1.22 36.97
N GLY A 244 -2.27 0.65 37.35
CA GLY A 244 -2.07 -0.80 37.33
C GLY A 244 -2.96 -1.53 38.35
N PRO A 245 -2.90 -2.87 38.38
CA PRO A 245 -3.77 -3.73 39.21
C PRO A 245 -3.65 -3.52 40.73
N ALA A 246 -2.73 -2.67 41.20
CA ALA A 246 -2.59 -2.30 42.60
C ALA A 246 -3.72 -1.40 43.12
N CYS A 247 -4.45 -0.67 42.26
CA CYS A 247 -5.49 0.27 42.73
C CYS A 247 -6.82 -0.42 43.09
N LEU A 248 -7.06 -1.65 42.64
CA LEU A 248 -8.29 -2.39 42.93
C LEU A 248 -8.33 -2.97 44.35
N ALA A 249 -7.17 -3.12 45.00
CA ALA A 249 -7.09 -3.63 46.37
C ALA A 249 -7.39 -2.56 47.44
N ALA A 250 -7.39 -1.28 47.09
CA ALA A 250 -7.61 -0.17 48.03
C ALA A 250 -9.07 0.31 48.10
N ALA A 251 -9.99 -0.29 47.33
CA ALA A 251 -11.41 0.09 47.30
C ALA A 251 -12.34 -0.89 48.06
N VAL A 252 -11.78 -1.91 48.73
CA VAL A 252 -12.54 -2.93 49.49
C VAL A 252 -11.94 -3.15 50.90
N ALA A 253 -11.18 -2.20 51.41
CA ALA A 253 -10.77 -2.14 52.82
C ALA A 253 -11.09 -0.74 53.36
#